data_AF-A0A915M7F6-F1
#
_entry.id   AF-A0A915M7F6-F1
#
_cell.length_a   1.000
_cell.length_b   1.000
_cell.length_c   1.000
_cell.angle_alpha   90.00
_cell.angle_beta   90.00
_cell.angle_gamma   90.00
#
_symmetry.space_group_name_H-M   'P 1'
#
loop_
_entity.id
_entity.type
_entity.pdbx_description
1 polymer ?
#
loop_
_entity_poly.entity_id
_entity_poly.type
_entity_poly.pdbx_seq_one_letter_code
_entity_poly.pdbx_strand_id
1 'polypeptide(L)'
;MSTVGKTCMLISYTTDSFPREYVPTVFDNYSAPITVDGHSVNLGLWDTAGQEDYDRLRPLSYPQTDVFILCFSVVSPGTKIDLRDDPATLRALQNEKKTVISRAQCQKVAAKIKAYAYCECSKIVDRFFVLEEDILQNEENNNDNIGEEEDAIVSLPGLNFKLNFKHYSGCSSLDGLLSELGPYIVQEDGKTLNKNPYSWNKYASIVFIEAPAGVGYSYSSDGNTTTSDDLTSLENYEAIKQFFARHNTFRNHSVYITGESYGGVYLPTLGARIVDGQGEFPINLKGMAIGNGYMNAKMNIDTSVRFAYGHGIIDQKVWNTLEMECCRGCIDGCDLSGLGQSCGRMVEDIFEFLWHSDPSPGRNSMKMESTLHGSPSVPCLNDTALTTYMNLPEVRKAIHIPDNLGHWDICSDDITEKYQKQIDDTSPFVKKIIKAHARVLLYYGDTDMACNFMLGQEFCSKLGLKVLFRGAGHMAPQWRAPQMDHNVCPMGWEQDGSEEL
;
A
#
# COMPACT_ATOMS: atom_id res chain seq x y z
N MET A 1 -4.99 -29.48 12.48
CA MET A 1 -4.02 -29.61 13.60
C MET A 1 -3.91 -28.28 14.33
N SER A 2 -3.91 -28.26 15.67
CA SER A 2 -3.87 -26.99 16.43
C SER A 2 -2.43 -26.45 16.58
N THR A 3 -1.89 -25.83 15.54
CA THR A 3 -0.52 -25.27 15.47
C THR A 3 -0.38 -23.90 16.16
N VAL A 4 -0.95 -23.76 17.35
CA VAL A 4 -0.98 -22.50 18.13
C VAL A 4 0.13 -22.40 19.19
N GLY A 5 1.07 -23.35 19.23
CA GLY A 5 2.28 -23.26 20.06
C GLY A 5 2.14 -23.57 21.56
N LYS A 6 1.00 -24.12 22.04
CA LYS A 6 0.75 -24.41 23.47
C LYS A 6 1.91 -25.17 24.14
N THR A 7 2.28 -26.30 23.56
CA THR A 7 3.33 -27.20 24.05
C THR A 7 4.69 -26.49 24.11
N CYS A 8 5.04 -25.75 23.06
CA CYS A 8 6.28 -24.97 23.01
C CYS A 8 6.31 -23.86 24.07
N MET A 9 5.18 -23.17 24.30
CA MET A 9 5.05 -22.15 25.34
C MET A 9 5.27 -22.75 26.75
N LEU A 10 4.64 -23.90 27.04
CA LEU A 10 4.76 -24.56 28.34
C LEU A 10 6.16 -25.14 28.59
N ILE A 11 6.77 -25.77 27.58
CA ILE A 11 8.15 -26.26 27.66
C ILE A 11 9.13 -25.08 27.83
N SER A 12 9.00 -24.01 27.04
CA SER A 12 9.88 -22.84 27.15
C SER A 12 9.76 -22.18 28.52
N TYR A 13 8.55 -22.06 29.05
CA TYR A 13 8.31 -21.48 30.38
C TYR A 13 8.87 -22.34 31.53
N THR A 14 8.80 -23.66 31.42
CA THR A 14 9.24 -24.59 32.49
C THR A 14 10.71 -24.99 32.43
N THR A 15 11.38 -24.83 31.27
CA THR A 15 12.76 -25.29 31.05
C THR A 15 13.75 -24.21 30.60
N ASP A 16 13.28 -22.98 30.35
CA ASP A 16 14.05 -21.89 29.73
C ASP A 16 14.69 -22.29 28.38
N SER A 17 14.05 -23.22 27.67
CA SER A 17 14.56 -23.78 26.41
C SER A 17 13.45 -24.05 25.39
N PHE A 18 13.71 -23.73 24.13
CA PHE A 18 12.74 -23.95 23.05
C PHE A 18 12.88 -25.37 22.46
N PRO A 19 11.80 -26.18 22.41
CA PRO A 19 11.87 -27.55 21.88
C PRO A 19 12.14 -27.55 20.37
N ARG A 20 13.12 -28.36 19.94
CA ARG A 20 13.54 -28.48 18.53
C ARG A 20 12.80 -29.59 17.75
N GLU A 21 12.22 -30.55 18.46
CA GLU A 21 11.48 -31.67 17.88
C GLU A 21 10.00 -31.59 18.28
N TYR A 22 9.11 -31.88 17.34
CA TYR A 22 7.67 -31.84 17.59
C TYR A 22 7.17 -33.20 18.11
N VAL A 23 6.84 -33.24 19.40
CA VAL A 23 6.13 -34.36 20.04
C VAL A 23 4.64 -34.02 20.11
N PRO A 24 3.71 -34.82 19.56
CA PRO A 24 2.29 -34.53 19.62
C PRO A 24 1.71 -34.67 21.04
N THR A 25 1.28 -33.54 21.64
CA THR A 25 0.53 -33.55 22.92
C THR A 25 -0.77 -34.33 22.79
N VAL A 26 -0.97 -35.29 23.70
CA VAL A 26 -2.29 -35.86 24.00
C VAL A 26 -2.84 -35.21 25.27
N PHE A 27 -2.10 -35.33 26.38
CA PHE A 27 -2.48 -34.84 27.70
C PHE A 27 -1.25 -34.84 28.63
N ASP A 28 -0.57 -33.70 28.78
CA ASP A 28 0.70 -33.58 29.50
C ASP A 28 0.59 -32.62 30.68
N ASN A 29 1.41 -32.82 31.72
CA ASN A 29 1.43 -31.98 32.92
C ASN A 29 2.86 -31.55 33.25
N TYR A 30 3.06 -30.25 33.40
CA TYR A 30 4.32 -29.60 33.75
C TYR A 30 4.15 -28.84 35.08
N SER A 31 5.22 -28.69 35.86
CA SER A 31 5.19 -27.89 37.09
C SER A 31 6.41 -26.99 37.19
N ALA A 32 6.21 -25.71 37.49
CA ALA A 32 7.28 -24.74 37.71
C ALA A 32 7.07 -23.97 39.03
N PRO A 33 8.10 -23.85 39.89
CA PRO A 33 8.03 -22.96 41.04
C PRO A 33 8.08 -21.50 40.57
N ILE A 34 7.10 -20.70 40.99
CA ILE A 34 7.01 -19.27 40.73
C ILE A 34 7.01 -18.48 42.03
N THR A 35 7.41 -17.21 41.99
CA THR A 35 7.27 -16.29 43.13
C THR A 35 6.19 -15.28 42.82
N VAL A 36 5.16 -15.21 43.67
CA VAL A 36 4.06 -14.24 43.58
C VAL A 36 3.99 -13.51 44.91
N ASP A 37 4.08 -12.17 44.89
CA ASP A 37 4.04 -11.31 46.08
C ASP A 37 4.99 -11.78 47.21
N GLY A 38 6.21 -12.20 46.83
CA GLY A 38 7.24 -12.71 47.75
C GLY A 38 7.03 -14.15 48.26
N HIS A 39 5.94 -14.81 47.87
CA HIS A 39 5.63 -16.19 48.27
C HIS A 39 5.94 -17.17 47.13
N SER A 40 6.58 -18.30 47.46
CA SER A 40 6.82 -19.37 46.49
C SER A 40 5.57 -20.23 46.32
N VAL A 41 5.08 -20.34 45.08
CA VAL A 41 3.91 -21.14 44.69
C VAL A 41 4.35 -22.11 43.59
N ASN A 42 3.88 -23.35 43.61
CA ASN A 42 4.14 -24.30 42.52
C ASN A 42 3.02 -24.20 41.47
N LEU A 43 3.33 -23.72 40.28
CA LEU A 43 2.38 -23.58 39.18
C LEU A 43 2.25 -24.90 38.42
N GLY A 44 1.09 -25.54 38.50
CA GLY A 44 0.74 -26.71 37.67
C GLY A 44 0.19 -26.28 36.32
N LEU A 45 0.71 -26.85 35.24
CA LEU A 45 0.44 -26.47 33.86
C LEU A 45 0.05 -27.70 33.03
N TRP A 46 -1.23 -27.79 32.68
CA TRP A 46 -1.80 -28.92 31.95
C TRP A 46 -1.94 -28.59 30.46
N ASP A 47 -1.15 -29.25 29.60
CA ASP A 47 -1.32 -29.17 28.15
C ASP A 47 -2.39 -30.17 27.68
N THR A 48 -3.28 -29.72 26.80
CA THR A 48 -4.37 -30.55 26.28
C THR A 48 -4.41 -30.51 24.76
N ALA A 49 -4.64 -31.67 24.16
CA ALA A 49 -4.81 -31.77 22.73
C ALA A 49 -5.94 -30.86 22.22
N GLY A 50 -5.64 -30.06 21.19
CA GLY A 50 -6.57 -29.15 20.54
C GLY A 50 -7.29 -29.76 19.33
N GLN A 51 -7.46 -31.09 19.32
CA GLN A 51 -8.17 -31.83 18.27
C GLN A 51 -9.46 -32.39 18.88
N GLU A 52 -10.56 -32.40 18.12
CA GLU A 52 -11.88 -32.84 18.60
C GLU A 52 -11.86 -34.31 19.09
N ASP A 53 -11.00 -35.16 18.51
CA ASP A 53 -10.82 -36.56 18.89
C ASP A 53 -10.47 -36.78 20.37
N TYR A 54 -9.89 -35.76 21.03
CA TYR A 54 -9.47 -35.80 22.43
C TYR A 54 -10.39 -34.99 23.37
N ASP A 55 -11.53 -34.49 22.90
CA ASP A 55 -12.48 -33.70 23.70
C ASP A 55 -13.00 -34.45 24.93
N ARG A 56 -12.97 -35.79 24.93
CA ARG A 56 -13.34 -36.62 26.08
C ARG A 56 -12.29 -36.64 27.19
N LEU A 57 -11.03 -36.34 26.89
CA LEU A 57 -9.94 -36.31 27.88
C LEU A 57 -9.80 -34.93 28.52
N ARG A 58 -10.09 -33.85 27.78
CA ARG A 58 -9.93 -32.46 28.27
C ARG A 58 -10.64 -32.18 29.62
N PRO A 59 -11.86 -32.68 29.90
CA PRO A 59 -12.51 -32.48 31.21
C PRO A 59 -11.77 -33.08 32.40
N LEU A 60 -10.81 -33.99 32.20
CA LEU A 60 -10.01 -34.58 33.28
C LEU A 60 -9.04 -33.57 33.90
N SER A 61 -8.65 -32.50 33.19
CA SER A 61 -7.79 -31.43 33.70
C SER A 61 -8.56 -30.23 34.30
N TYR A 62 -9.88 -30.34 34.45
CA TYR A 62 -10.72 -29.24 34.96
C TYR A 62 -10.91 -29.22 36.49
N PRO A 63 -10.94 -30.36 37.22
CA PRO A 63 -11.05 -30.33 38.67
C PRO A 63 -9.86 -29.60 39.30
N GLN A 64 -10.15 -28.67 40.22
CA GLN A 64 -9.15 -27.88 40.95
C GLN A 64 -8.27 -26.94 40.08
N THR A 65 -8.67 -26.66 38.84
CA THR A 65 -7.96 -25.69 37.97
C THR A 65 -8.41 -24.26 38.27
N ASP A 66 -7.47 -23.40 38.68
CA ASP A 66 -7.72 -21.99 39.01
C ASP A 66 -7.85 -21.08 37.76
N VAL A 67 -7.12 -21.38 36.69
CA VAL A 67 -7.02 -20.53 35.48
C VAL A 67 -7.04 -21.38 34.21
N PHE A 68 -7.84 -20.96 33.22
CA PHE A 68 -7.80 -21.49 31.85
C PHE A 68 -7.06 -20.54 30.92
N ILE A 69 -6.07 -21.06 30.18
CA ILE A 69 -5.33 -20.32 29.15
C ILE A 69 -5.79 -20.79 27.77
N LEU A 70 -6.29 -19.88 26.94
CA LEU A 70 -6.75 -20.14 25.58
C LEU A 70 -5.76 -19.53 24.58
N CYS A 71 -5.07 -20.39 23.81
CA CYS A 71 -4.09 -19.98 22.80
C CYS A 71 -4.71 -20.00 21.40
N PHE A 72 -4.50 -18.93 20.63
CA PHE A 72 -4.86 -18.81 19.22
C PHE A 72 -3.59 -18.57 18.37
N SER A 73 -3.63 -18.85 17.07
CA SER A 73 -2.49 -18.57 16.20
C SER A 73 -2.45 -17.09 15.81
N VAL A 74 -1.33 -16.43 16.05
CA VAL A 74 -1.11 -15.04 15.60
C VAL A 74 -0.86 -14.93 14.10
N VAL A 75 -0.44 -16.03 13.45
CA VAL A 75 -0.20 -16.11 11.98
C VAL A 75 -1.34 -16.80 11.21
N SER A 76 -2.35 -17.35 11.90
CA SER A 76 -3.55 -17.92 11.28
C SER A 76 -4.83 -17.29 11.85
N PRO A 77 -5.26 -16.13 11.31
CA PRO A 77 -6.34 -15.31 11.86
C PRO A 77 -7.71 -15.99 11.94
N GLY A 78 -7.95 -17.03 11.12
CA GLY A 78 -9.20 -17.81 11.14
C GLY A 78 -9.49 -18.48 12.50
N THR A 79 -8.51 -18.56 13.39
CA THR A 79 -8.69 -19.03 14.78
C THR A 79 -9.20 -17.96 15.75
N LYS A 80 -9.41 -16.71 15.30
CA LYS A 80 -9.73 -15.54 16.14
C LYS A 80 -10.90 -14.66 15.65
N ILE A 81 -11.46 -14.92 14.47
CA ILE A 81 -12.59 -14.13 13.95
C ILE A 81 -13.89 -14.63 14.60
N ASP A 82 -14.71 -13.71 15.11
CA ASP A 82 -16.04 -14.03 15.62
C ASP A 82 -17.02 -14.20 14.44
N LEU A 83 -17.09 -15.42 13.91
CA LEU A 83 -17.86 -15.76 12.70
C LEU A 83 -19.35 -16.06 12.98
N ARG A 84 -19.88 -15.73 14.18
CA ARG A 84 -21.27 -16.03 14.58
C ARG A 84 -22.32 -15.43 13.64
N ASP A 85 -22.04 -14.24 13.12
CA ASP A 85 -22.92 -13.49 12.24
C ASP A 85 -22.46 -13.52 10.76
N ASP A 86 -21.38 -14.24 10.44
CA ASP A 86 -20.83 -14.33 9.08
C ASP A 86 -21.74 -15.16 8.15
N PRO A 87 -22.26 -14.59 7.04
CA PRO A 87 -23.15 -15.31 6.14
C PRO A 87 -22.55 -16.57 5.51
N ALA A 88 -21.23 -16.62 5.27
CA ALA A 88 -20.58 -17.80 4.70
C ALA A 88 -20.50 -18.95 5.72
N THR A 89 -20.09 -18.64 6.95
CA THR A 89 -20.03 -19.58 8.08
C THR A 89 -21.43 -20.08 8.46
N LEU A 90 -22.44 -19.20 8.48
CA LEU A 90 -23.83 -19.59 8.73
C LEU A 90 -24.35 -20.60 7.68
N ARG A 91 -24.02 -20.41 6.39
CA ARG A 91 -24.35 -21.39 5.32
C ARG A 91 -23.60 -22.71 5.51
N ALA A 92 -22.31 -22.66 5.85
CA ALA A 92 -21.51 -23.87 6.10
C ALA A 92 -22.06 -24.68 7.29
N LEU A 93 -22.40 -24.01 8.40
CA LEU A 93 -23.02 -24.64 9.56
C LEU A 93 -24.40 -25.21 9.25
N GLN A 94 -25.23 -24.54 8.44
CA GLN A 94 -26.50 -25.09 7.95
C GLN A 94 -26.31 -26.37 7.12
N ASN A 95 -25.32 -26.40 6.22
CA ASN A 95 -24.99 -27.58 5.43
C ASN A 95 -24.55 -28.77 6.32
N GLU A 96 -23.82 -28.48 7.41
CA GLU A 96 -23.42 -29.47 8.41
C GLU A 96 -24.49 -29.76 9.50
N LYS A 97 -25.67 -29.11 9.44
CA LYS A 97 -26.73 -29.16 10.46
C LYS A 97 -26.27 -28.75 11.87
N LYS A 98 -25.22 -27.94 11.96
CA LYS A 98 -24.70 -27.35 13.21
C LYS A 98 -25.38 -26.01 13.49
N THR A 99 -25.41 -25.62 14.76
CA THR A 99 -25.95 -24.31 15.19
C THR A 99 -24.85 -23.48 15.85
N VAL A 100 -24.95 -22.16 15.69
CA VAL A 100 -24.01 -21.21 16.29
C VAL A 100 -24.20 -21.18 17.82
N ILE A 101 -23.09 -21.19 18.57
CA ILE A 101 -23.13 -21.03 20.03
C ILE A 101 -23.43 -19.56 20.36
N SER A 102 -24.56 -19.32 21.00
CA SER A 102 -24.99 -17.97 21.41
C SER A 102 -24.17 -17.44 22.60
N ARG A 103 -24.05 -16.10 22.70
CA ARG A 103 -23.46 -15.40 23.86
C ARG A 103 -24.06 -15.88 25.20
N ALA A 104 -25.38 -16.12 25.23
CA ALA A 104 -26.08 -16.61 26.41
C ALA A 104 -25.67 -18.04 26.81
N GLN A 105 -25.30 -18.90 25.86
CA GLN A 105 -24.73 -20.22 26.15
C GLN A 105 -23.30 -20.09 26.71
N CYS A 106 -22.46 -19.24 26.11
CA CYS A 106 -21.12 -18.96 26.61
C CYS A 106 -21.14 -18.42 28.06
N GLN A 107 -22.00 -17.45 28.34
CA GLN A 107 -22.20 -16.89 29.69
C GLN A 107 -22.71 -17.93 30.69
N LYS A 108 -23.63 -18.83 30.30
CA LYS A 108 -24.06 -19.96 31.14
C LYS A 108 -22.91 -20.92 31.47
N VAL A 109 -22.00 -21.17 30.52
CA VAL A 109 -20.81 -21.99 30.77
C VAL A 109 -19.84 -21.26 31.71
N ALA A 110 -19.56 -19.98 31.47
CA ALA A 110 -18.71 -19.15 32.34
C ALA A 110 -19.23 -19.14 33.80
N ALA A 111 -20.54 -18.96 34.00
CA ALA A 111 -21.17 -19.05 35.31
C ALA A 111 -21.07 -20.45 35.94
N LYS A 112 -21.28 -21.52 35.14
CA LYS A 112 -21.17 -22.91 35.60
C LYS A 112 -19.77 -23.27 36.10
N ILE A 113 -18.72 -22.78 35.43
CA ILE A 113 -17.32 -23.01 35.82
C ILE A 113 -16.79 -21.96 36.82
N LYS A 114 -17.63 -20.99 37.24
CA LYS A 114 -17.26 -19.86 38.10
C LYS A 114 -16.08 -19.03 37.56
N ALA A 115 -16.03 -18.81 36.25
CA ALA A 115 -14.99 -18.00 35.63
C ALA A 115 -14.96 -16.58 36.22
N TYR A 116 -13.76 -16.13 36.62
CA TYR A 116 -13.55 -14.82 37.23
C TYR A 116 -13.98 -13.65 36.32
N ALA A 117 -13.78 -13.79 35.01
CA ALA A 117 -14.25 -12.86 33.99
C ALA A 117 -14.61 -13.60 32.69
N TYR A 118 -15.51 -13.01 31.91
CA TYR A 118 -15.83 -13.42 30.55
C TYR A 118 -15.58 -12.24 29.60
N CYS A 119 -14.79 -12.46 28.55
CA CYS A 119 -14.49 -11.45 27.54
C CYS A 119 -14.67 -12.06 26.14
N GLU A 120 -15.28 -11.32 25.23
CA GLU A 120 -15.38 -11.69 23.83
C GLU A 120 -14.36 -10.91 23.01
N CYS A 121 -13.32 -11.60 22.54
CA CYS A 121 -12.29 -11.01 21.70
C CYS A 121 -12.61 -11.16 20.21
N SER A 122 -13.57 -10.40 19.69
CA SER A 122 -13.55 -10.08 18.26
C SER A 122 -12.44 -9.06 17.99
N LYS A 123 -11.61 -9.28 16.97
CA LYS A 123 -10.63 -8.27 16.54
C LYS A 123 -11.41 -7.08 15.97
N ILE A 124 -11.16 -5.86 16.47
CA ILE A 124 -11.45 -4.65 15.69
C ILE A 124 -10.59 -4.74 14.42
N VAL A 125 -11.22 -5.04 13.29
CA VAL A 125 -10.56 -4.97 11.99
C VAL A 125 -10.46 -3.50 11.61
N ASP A 126 -9.23 -3.00 11.50
CA ASP A 126 -9.01 -1.62 11.08
C ASP A 126 -9.52 -1.41 9.64
N ARG A 127 -9.78 -0.15 9.27
CA ARG A 127 -10.25 0.25 7.92
C ARG A 127 -9.09 0.82 7.11
N PHE A 128 -9.01 0.44 5.85
CA PHE A 128 -8.09 1.02 4.87
C PHE A 128 -8.94 1.59 3.73
N PHE A 129 -8.82 2.89 3.47
CA PHE A 129 -9.28 3.49 2.22
C PHE A 129 -8.13 3.47 1.25
N VAL A 130 -8.40 3.01 0.03
CA VAL A 130 -7.40 2.76 -0.99
C VAL A 130 -7.67 3.68 -2.18
N LEU A 131 -6.64 4.46 -2.53
CA LEU A 131 -6.55 5.30 -3.73
C LEU A 131 -5.27 4.84 -4.47
N GLU A 132 -5.41 3.78 -5.24
CA GLU A 132 -4.37 3.21 -6.11
C GLU A 132 -4.40 3.84 -7.50
N GLU A 133 -3.21 4.02 -8.07
CA GLU A 133 -2.94 4.15 -9.50
C GLU A 133 -1.72 3.24 -9.79
N ASP A 134 -1.86 2.33 -10.75
CA ASP A 134 -0.95 1.19 -10.98
C ASP A 134 0.28 1.54 -11.85
N ILE A 135 1.43 0.88 -11.61
CA ILE A 135 2.59 0.74 -12.52
C ILE A 135 3.31 -0.61 -12.28
N LEU A 136 3.16 -1.59 -13.18
CA LEU A 136 3.96 -2.83 -13.21
C LEU A 136 4.44 -3.23 -14.63
N GLN A 137 5.55 -3.98 -14.70
CA GLN A 137 6.45 -4.09 -15.88
C GLN A 137 6.25 -5.33 -16.81
N ASN A 138 6.32 -5.08 -18.13
CA ASN A 138 6.79 -5.92 -19.27
C ASN A 138 6.07 -7.22 -19.74
N GLU A 139 5.52 -7.25 -20.98
CA GLU A 139 6.08 -7.90 -22.21
C GLU A 139 5.19 -7.73 -23.50
N GLU A 140 5.67 -8.15 -24.68
CA GLU A 140 5.36 -7.67 -26.06
C GLU A 140 4.11 -8.20 -26.83
N ASN A 141 3.50 -7.41 -27.76
CA ASN A 141 3.39 -7.63 -29.25
C ASN A 141 2.27 -6.81 -30.03
N ASN A 142 2.47 -6.60 -31.35
CA ASN A 142 1.88 -5.50 -32.19
C ASN A 142 0.63 -5.79 -33.08
N ASN A 143 -0.14 -4.74 -33.45
CA ASN A 143 -0.24 -4.16 -34.83
C ASN A 143 -1.37 -3.11 -35.06
N ASP A 144 -1.03 -1.95 -35.67
CA ASP A 144 -1.80 -1.08 -36.61
C ASP A 144 -3.21 -0.50 -36.22
N ASN A 145 -3.63 0.76 -36.48
CA ASN A 145 -3.10 1.88 -37.32
C ASN A 145 -3.87 3.23 -37.10
N ILE A 146 -3.19 4.39 -37.22
CA ILE A 146 -3.64 5.77 -37.64
C ILE A 146 -4.48 6.68 -36.68
N GLY A 147 -3.98 7.92 -36.43
CA GLY A 147 -4.81 9.16 -36.29
C GLY A 147 -4.27 10.28 -35.35
N GLU A 148 -3.79 11.41 -35.88
CA GLU A 148 -3.16 12.55 -35.15
C GLU A 148 -4.14 13.64 -34.64
N GLU A 149 -3.84 14.32 -33.51
CA GLU A 149 -3.50 15.77 -33.41
C GLU A 149 -3.19 16.20 -31.94
N GLU A 150 -2.23 17.12 -31.74
CA GLU A 150 -1.69 17.56 -30.42
C GLU A 150 -2.33 18.85 -29.87
N ASP A 151 -2.25 19.09 -28.54
CA ASP A 151 -2.28 20.45 -27.96
C ASP A 151 -1.53 20.54 -26.59
N ALA A 152 -0.96 21.70 -26.22
CA ALA A 152 0.10 21.78 -25.18
C ALA A 152 0.11 23.02 -24.23
N ILE A 153 0.33 22.81 -22.91
CA ILE A 153 0.45 23.83 -21.81
C ILE A 153 1.04 23.14 -20.55
N VAL A 154 1.95 23.65 -19.69
CA VAL A 154 2.71 24.93 -19.55
C VAL A 154 4.06 24.72 -18.79
N SER A 155 4.84 25.76 -18.45
CA SER A 155 6.27 25.74 -18.06
C SER A 155 6.65 25.89 -16.57
N LEU A 156 7.73 25.23 -16.14
CA LEU A 156 8.52 25.56 -14.93
C LEU A 156 9.60 26.65 -15.20
N PRO A 157 9.96 27.52 -14.22
CA PRO A 157 10.95 28.58 -14.45
C PRO A 157 12.39 28.06 -14.51
N GLY A 158 12.99 28.04 -15.71
CA GLY A 158 14.40 27.64 -15.92
C GLY A 158 14.60 26.78 -17.17
N LEU A 159 13.58 26.01 -17.56
CA LEU A 159 13.50 25.37 -18.86
C LEU A 159 12.79 26.28 -19.86
N ASN A 160 13.45 26.54 -20.99
CA ASN A 160 12.83 27.14 -22.19
C ASN A 160 12.31 26.06 -23.16
N PHE A 161 12.01 24.87 -22.64
CA PHE A 161 11.38 23.75 -23.32
C PHE A 161 10.21 23.25 -22.46
N LYS A 162 9.09 22.89 -23.10
CA LYS A 162 7.86 22.48 -22.41
C LYS A 162 7.93 20.97 -22.11
N LEU A 163 8.20 20.61 -20.85
CA LEU A 163 8.05 19.25 -20.35
C LEU A 163 6.56 18.95 -20.11
N ASN A 164 5.92 18.20 -21.02
CA ASN A 164 4.54 17.74 -20.89
C ASN A 164 4.50 16.33 -20.26
N PHE A 165 4.89 16.19 -18.99
CA PHE A 165 4.90 14.88 -18.32
C PHE A 165 3.47 14.32 -18.11
N LYS A 166 3.11 13.26 -18.85
CA LYS A 166 1.88 12.47 -18.67
C LYS A 166 1.90 11.60 -17.39
N HIS A 167 2.13 12.20 -16.22
CA HIS A 167 1.93 11.48 -14.94
C HIS A 167 0.47 11.00 -14.85
N TYR A 168 0.26 9.70 -14.60
CA TYR A 168 -1.01 8.94 -14.76
C TYR A 168 -2.12 9.23 -13.72
N SER A 169 -2.30 10.50 -13.35
CA SER A 169 -3.43 10.96 -12.55
C SER A 169 -4.75 10.66 -13.27
N GLY A 170 -5.48 9.63 -12.86
CA GLY A 170 -6.69 9.16 -13.54
C GLY A 170 -6.87 7.64 -13.65
N CYS A 171 -6.14 6.83 -12.90
CA CYS A 171 -6.27 5.36 -12.91
C CYS A 171 -7.19 4.82 -11.81
N SER A 172 -7.82 3.67 -12.09
CA SER A 172 -8.84 3.06 -11.23
C SER A 172 -8.22 2.19 -10.14
N SER A 173 -8.60 2.47 -8.89
CA SER A 173 -8.30 1.60 -7.76
C SER A 173 -9.12 0.30 -7.72
N LEU A 174 -9.83 -0.06 -8.79
CA LEU A 174 -10.31 -1.43 -8.98
C LEU A 174 -9.25 -2.34 -9.61
N ASP A 175 -8.14 -1.79 -10.09
CA ASP A 175 -6.96 -2.57 -10.42
C ASP A 175 -6.36 -3.23 -9.17
N GLY A 176 -5.91 -2.50 -8.16
CA GLY A 176 -5.34 -3.14 -6.96
C GLY A 176 -6.33 -4.01 -6.15
N LEU A 177 -7.65 -3.87 -6.39
CA LEU A 177 -8.66 -4.84 -5.95
C LEU A 177 -8.56 -6.20 -6.67
N LEU A 178 -8.24 -6.22 -7.96
CA LEU A 178 -8.34 -7.39 -8.85
C LEU A 178 -7.02 -7.81 -9.52
N SER A 179 -5.92 -7.09 -9.30
CA SER A 179 -4.57 -7.35 -9.83
C SER A 179 -3.56 -7.52 -8.69
N GLU A 180 -3.69 -6.72 -7.61
CA GLU A 180 -2.70 -6.67 -6.52
C GLU A 180 -3.15 -7.33 -5.19
N LEU A 181 -3.87 -6.56 -4.35
CA LEU A 181 -3.99 -6.76 -2.91
C LEU A 181 -5.41 -7.12 -2.45
N GLY A 182 -6.40 -7.04 -3.33
CA GLY A 182 -7.77 -7.48 -3.06
C GLY A 182 -7.94 -9.01 -3.00
N PRO A 183 -9.14 -9.50 -2.60
CA PRO A 183 -9.37 -10.89 -2.20
C PRO A 183 -9.34 -11.92 -3.34
N TYR A 184 -9.46 -11.46 -4.58
CA TYR A 184 -9.44 -12.28 -5.78
C TYR A 184 -8.69 -11.54 -6.88
N ILE A 185 -7.95 -12.26 -7.70
CA ILE A 185 -7.20 -11.73 -8.84
C ILE A 185 -7.88 -12.20 -10.14
N VAL A 186 -8.06 -11.29 -11.10
CA VAL A 186 -8.54 -11.58 -12.45
C VAL A 186 -7.54 -12.46 -13.18
N GLN A 187 -8.00 -13.37 -14.02
CA GLN A 187 -7.14 -14.25 -14.82
C GLN A 187 -7.14 -13.83 -16.28
N GLU A 188 -6.12 -14.24 -17.03
CA GLU A 188 -5.89 -13.90 -18.45
C GLU A 188 -7.10 -14.14 -19.38
N ASP A 189 -8.05 -14.99 -18.99
CA ASP A 189 -9.29 -15.23 -19.73
C ASP A 189 -10.33 -14.10 -19.64
N GLY A 190 -10.06 -13.08 -18.82
CA GLY A 190 -10.91 -11.93 -18.54
C GLY A 190 -12.26 -12.29 -17.90
N LYS A 191 -12.36 -13.46 -17.26
CA LYS A 191 -13.64 -14.05 -16.79
C LYS A 191 -13.53 -14.74 -15.43
N THR A 192 -12.40 -15.35 -15.15
CA THR A 192 -12.16 -16.14 -13.95
C THR A 192 -11.52 -15.28 -12.86
N LEU A 193 -12.01 -15.42 -11.63
CA LEU A 193 -11.41 -14.84 -10.42
C LEU A 193 -10.77 -15.93 -9.56
N ASN A 194 -9.45 -15.86 -9.38
CA ASN A 194 -8.72 -16.76 -8.49
C ASN A 194 -8.49 -16.12 -7.12
N LYS A 195 -8.65 -16.88 -6.03
CA LYS A 195 -8.54 -16.34 -4.68
C LYS A 195 -7.10 -15.94 -4.33
N ASN A 196 -6.91 -14.68 -3.92
CA ASN A 196 -5.60 -14.16 -3.51
C ASN A 196 -5.20 -14.70 -2.11
N PRO A 197 -4.12 -15.51 -1.99
CA PRO A 197 -3.62 -15.99 -0.70
C PRO A 197 -2.85 -14.92 0.09
N TYR A 198 -2.61 -13.74 -0.45
CA TYR A 198 -1.88 -12.64 0.20
C TYR A 198 -2.74 -11.38 0.46
N SER A 199 -4.03 -11.41 0.10
CA SER A 199 -4.90 -10.23 0.20
C SER A 199 -4.86 -9.53 1.57
N TRP A 200 -4.78 -8.21 1.54
CA TRP A 200 -4.77 -7.36 2.71
C TRP A 200 -6.10 -7.41 3.48
N ASN A 201 -7.21 -7.76 2.80
CA ASN A 201 -8.54 -7.83 3.42
C ASN A 201 -8.66 -8.92 4.52
N LYS A 202 -7.67 -9.82 4.61
CA LYS A 202 -7.51 -10.79 5.70
C LYS A 202 -7.31 -10.14 7.07
N TYR A 203 -6.79 -8.91 7.10
CA TYR A 203 -6.41 -8.23 8.34
C TYR A 203 -7.24 -6.97 8.62
N ALA A 204 -7.93 -6.45 7.61
CA ALA A 204 -8.61 -5.16 7.61
C ALA A 204 -9.84 -5.15 6.69
N SER A 205 -10.74 -4.19 6.90
CA SER A 205 -11.82 -3.91 5.94
C SER A 205 -11.36 -2.84 4.95
N ILE A 206 -11.27 -3.19 3.66
CA ILE A 206 -10.76 -2.32 2.61
C ILE A 206 -11.90 -1.66 1.84
N VAL A 207 -11.71 -0.41 1.44
CA VAL A 207 -12.61 0.36 0.56
C VAL A 207 -11.76 0.97 -0.54
N PHE A 208 -11.92 0.47 -1.75
CA PHE A 208 -11.31 1.04 -2.95
C PHE A 208 -12.21 2.17 -3.47
N ILE A 209 -11.62 3.30 -3.87
CA ILE A 209 -12.34 4.48 -4.35
C ILE A 209 -11.75 4.85 -5.71
N GLU A 210 -12.51 4.67 -6.78
CA GLU A 210 -12.15 5.22 -8.10
C GLU A 210 -12.31 6.74 -8.04
N ALA A 211 -11.23 7.48 -8.25
CA ALA A 211 -11.21 8.93 -8.21
C ALA A 211 -10.12 9.49 -9.14
N PRO A 212 -10.28 10.70 -9.69
CA PRO A 212 -11.44 11.61 -9.59
C PRO A 212 -12.68 11.14 -10.39
N ALA A 213 -13.73 11.96 -10.44
CA ALA A 213 -14.88 11.72 -11.31
C ALA A 213 -14.44 11.68 -12.79
N GLY A 214 -14.81 10.63 -13.52
CA GLY A 214 -14.34 10.31 -14.88
C GLY A 214 -13.34 9.15 -14.94
N VAL A 215 -12.92 8.61 -13.79
CA VAL A 215 -12.08 7.41 -13.67
C VAL A 215 -12.95 6.16 -13.49
N GLY A 216 -12.75 5.13 -14.31
CA GLY A 216 -13.45 3.85 -14.18
C GLY A 216 -14.97 3.99 -14.19
N TYR A 217 -15.65 3.69 -13.07
CA TYR A 217 -17.10 3.94 -12.93
C TYR A 217 -17.46 5.22 -12.19
N SER A 218 -16.51 6.00 -11.69
CA SER A 218 -16.79 7.31 -11.09
C SER A 218 -17.15 8.33 -12.18
N TYR A 219 -18.19 9.13 -11.95
CA TYR A 219 -18.74 10.05 -12.96
C TYR A 219 -19.33 11.31 -12.32
N SER A 220 -19.37 12.42 -13.07
CA SER A 220 -20.17 13.60 -12.72
C SER A 220 -21.53 13.56 -13.42
N SER A 221 -22.59 13.99 -12.72
CA SER A 221 -23.95 14.06 -13.25
C SER A 221 -24.17 15.14 -14.33
N ASP A 222 -23.29 16.15 -14.38
CA ASP A 222 -23.29 17.19 -15.42
C ASP A 222 -22.30 16.91 -16.56
N GLY A 223 -21.55 15.81 -16.47
CA GLY A 223 -20.50 15.43 -17.42
C GLY A 223 -19.20 16.24 -17.32
N ASN A 224 -19.06 17.14 -16.34
CA ASN A 224 -17.81 17.87 -16.14
C ASN A 224 -16.80 17.02 -15.35
N THR A 225 -15.68 16.70 -15.99
CA THR A 225 -14.54 15.93 -15.47
C THR A 225 -13.33 16.81 -15.09
N THR A 226 -13.44 18.14 -15.24
CA THR A 226 -12.34 19.08 -14.96
C THR A 226 -11.95 19.04 -13.49
N THR A 227 -10.70 18.69 -13.19
CA THR A 227 -10.25 18.49 -11.80
C THR A 227 -8.77 18.84 -11.57
N SER A 228 -8.37 18.85 -10.30
CA SER A 228 -7.03 19.22 -9.81
C SER A 228 -6.68 18.46 -8.53
N ASP A 229 -5.44 18.58 -8.05
CA ASP A 229 -5.01 17.97 -6.77
C ASP A 229 -5.93 18.40 -5.61
N ASP A 230 -6.23 19.71 -5.50
CA ASP A 230 -7.10 20.25 -4.44
C ASP A 230 -8.55 19.76 -4.58
N LEU A 231 -9.12 19.76 -5.78
CA LEU A 231 -10.50 19.31 -5.99
C LEU A 231 -10.65 17.82 -5.74
N THR A 232 -9.74 16.99 -6.26
CA THR A 232 -9.72 15.54 -6.02
C THR A 232 -9.59 15.23 -4.53
N SER A 233 -8.73 15.97 -3.83
CA SER A 233 -8.58 15.86 -2.37
C SER A 233 -9.86 16.25 -1.61
N LEU A 234 -10.61 17.26 -2.09
CA LEU A 234 -11.90 17.67 -1.51
C LEU A 234 -12.97 16.59 -1.74
N GLU A 235 -13.11 16.11 -2.97
CA GLU A 235 -14.11 15.13 -3.35
C GLU A 235 -13.88 13.79 -2.67
N ASN A 236 -12.61 13.34 -2.54
CA ASN A 236 -12.25 12.15 -1.77
C ASN A 236 -12.60 12.29 -0.28
N TYR A 237 -12.41 13.47 0.31
CA TYR A 237 -12.81 13.71 1.71
C TYR A 237 -14.34 13.67 1.88
N GLU A 238 -15.10 14.27 0.97
CA GLU A 238 -16.56 14.18 0.99
C GLU A 238 -17.06 12.75 0.70
N ALA A 239 -16.44 12.00 -0.21
CA ALA A 239 -16.76 10.59 -0.46
C ALA A 239 -16.57 9.74 0.81
N ILE A 240 -15.48 9.96 1.56
CA ILE A 240 -15.25 9.30 2.86
C ILE A 240 -16.31 9.72 3.89
N LYS A 241 -16.71 11.01 3.95
CA LYS A 241 -17.82 11.48 4.81
C LYS A 241 -19.14 10.78 4.45
N GLN A 242 -19.49 10.67 3.18
CA GLN A 242 -20.71 10.00 2.70
C GLN A 242 -20.69 8.49 2.98
N PHE A 243 -19.55 7.82 2.76
CA PHE A 243 -19.35 6.43 3.14
C PHE A 243 -19.62 6.23 4.63
N PHE A 244 -19.04 7.07 5.49
CA PHE A 244 -19.22 7.00 6.93
C PHE A 244 -20.64 7.35 7.40
N ALA A 245 -21.34 8.25 6.70
CA ALA A 245 -22.74 8.55 6.97
C ALA A 245 -23.66 7.36 6.63
N ARG A 246 -23.42 6.69 5.49
CA ARG A 246 -24.17 5.50 5.05
C ARG A 246 -23.84 4.25 5.87
N HIS A 247 -22.60 4.11 6.31
CA HIS A 247 -22.09 2.93 7.04
C HIS A 247 -21.68 3.30 8.48
N ASN A 248 -22.65 3.78 9.27
CA ASN A 248 -22.41 4.39 10.58
C ASN A 248 -21.72 3.46 11.61
N THR A 249 -21.85 2.14 11.47
CA THR A 249 -21.22 1.13 12.33
C THR A 249 -19.69 1.21 12.31
N PHE A 250 -19.12 1.84 11.29
CA PHE A 250 -17.68 1.96 11.12
C PHE A 250 -17.08 3.29 11.63
N ARG A 251 -17.90 4.28 12.05
CA ARG A 251 -17.44 5.63 12.44
C ARG A 251 -16.28 5.65 13.47
N ASN A 252 -16.26 4.67 14.37
CA ASN A 252 -15.30 4.61 15.48
C ASN A 252 -14.06 3.73 15.21
N HIS A 253 -13.98 3.06 14.04
CA HIS A 253 -12.85 2.19 13.72
C HIS A 253 -11.59 3.02 13.41
N SER A 254 -10.40 2.44 13.59
CA SER A 254 -9.16 3.06 13.11
C SER A 254 -9.21 3.18 11.58
N VAL A 255 -8.81 4.34 11.07
CA VAL A 255 -8.75 4.62 9.63
C VAL A 255 -7.30 4.74 9.20
N TYR A 256 -6.96 4.02 8.14
CA TYR A 256 -5.74 4.20 7.37
C TYR A 256 -6.12 4.62 5.95
N ILE A 257 -5.28 5.45 5.33
CA ILE A 257 -5.39 5.79 3.91
C ILE A 257 -4.15 5.21 3.20
N THR A 258 -4.34 4.46 2.12
CA THR A 258 -3.26 3.79 1.39
C THR A 258 -3.43 3.90 -0.12
N GLY A 259 -2.36 3.66 -0.87
CA GLY A 259 -2.32 3.97 -2.29
C GLY A 259 -0.90 3.93 -2.84
N GLU A 260 -0.77 4.11 -4.15
CA GLU A 260 0.47 3.95 -4.92
C GLU A 260 0.65 5.10 -5.93
N SER A 261 1.86 5.28 -6.47
CA SER A 261 2.16 6.19 -7.58
C SER A 261 1.75 7.65 -7.26
N TYR A 262 0.83 8.27 -8.01
CA TYR A 262 0.31 9.61 -7.72
C TYR A 262 -0.58 9.68 -6.46
N GLY A 263 -0.90 8.52 -5.85
CA GLY A 263 -1.29 8.42 -4.44
C GLY A 263 -0.29 9.09 -3.50
N GLY A 264 0.98 9.25 -3.93
CA GLY A 264 1.97 10.14 -3.33
C GLY A 264 1.49 11.58 -3.12
N VAL A 265 0.61 12.11 -3.98
CA VAL A 265 -0.05 13.43 -3.86
C VAL A 265 -1.45 13.31 -3.26
N TYR A 266 -2.26 12.34 -3.68
CA TYR A 266 -3.63 12.19 -3.18
C TYR A 266 -3.69 11.92 -1.67
N LEU A 267 -2.83 11.05 -1.14
CA LEU A 267 -2.92 10.66 0.27
C LEU A 267 -2.45 11.75 1.23
N PRO A 268 -1.31 12.45 1.02
CA PRO A 268 -0.92 13.53 1.91
C PRO A 268 -1.93 14.69 1.90
N THR A 269 -2.47 15.05 0.74
CA THR A 269 -3.49 16.11 0.64
C THR A 269 -4.79 15.72 1.33
N LEU A 270 -5.31 14.51 1.06
CA LEU A 270 -6.48 13.96 1.75
C LEU A 270 -6.26 13.83 3.26
N GLY A 271 -5.12 13.29 3.70
CA GLY A 271 -4.78 13.15 5.11
C GLY A 271 -4.69 14.49 5.83
N ALA A 272 -4.12 15.51 5.18
CA ALA A 272 -4.13 16.89 5.69
C ALA A 272 -5.55 17.45 5.81
N ARG A 273 -6.40 17.24 4.79
CA ARG A 273 -7.82 17.68 4.80
C ARG A 273 -8.63 16.98 5.90
N ILE A 274 -8.38 15.68 6.13
CA ILE A 274 -8.94 14.91 7.25
C ILE A 274 -8.48 15.47 8.61
N VAL A 275 -7.22 15.91 8.73
CA VAL A 275 -6.69 16.52 9.97
C VAL A 275 -7.34 17.88 10.23
N ASP A 276 -7.44 18.75 9.21
CA ASP A 276 -8.08 20.06 9.35
C ASP A 276 -9.59 19.92 9.61
N GLY A 277 -10.24 18.92 9.01
CA GLY A 277 -11.67 18.65 9.11
C GLY A 277 -12.16 18.01 10.42
N GLN A 278 -11.28 17.66 11.35
CA GLN A 278 -11.66 16.95 12.59
C GLN A 278 -12.70 17.70 13.45
N GLY A 279 -12.76 19.04 13.35
CA GLY A 279 -13.75 19.86 14.06
C GLY A 279 -15.16 19.78 13.48
N GLU A 280 -15.31 19.43 12.21
CA GLU A 280 -16.60 19.29 11.52
C GLU A 280 -17.05 17.83 11.46
N PHE A 281 -16.18 16.94 10.99
CA PHE A 281 -16.45 15.52 10.84
C PHE A 281 -15.27 14.69 11.36
N PRO A 282 -15.28 14.30 12.65
CA PRO A 282 -14.19 13.52 13.23
C PRO A 282 -13.99 12.20 12.48
N ILE A 283 -12.75 11.90 12.11
CA ILE A 283 -12.31 10.64 11.48
C ILE A 283 -11.10 10.15 12.25
N ASN A 284 -11.15 8.92 12.75
CA ASN A 284 -10.12 8.30 13.58
C ASN A 284 -8.90 7.85 12.75
N LEU A 285 -8.26 8.78 12.05
CA LEU A 285 -7.06 8.57 11.24
C LEU A 285 -5.90 8.11 12.13
N LYS A 286 -5.37 6.91 11.87
CA LYS A 286 -4.24 6.29 12.58
C LYS A 286 -2.99 6.14 11.72
N GLY A 287 -3.11 6.29 10.40
CA GLY A 287 -1.95 6.37 9.55
C GLY A 287 -2.22 6.47 8.06
N MET A 288 -1.13 6.51 7.32
CA MET A 288 -1.05 6.58 5.87
C MET A 288 0.06 5.62 5.42
N ALA A 289 -0.15 4.87 4.34
CA ALA A 289 0.92 4.09 3.71
C ALA A 289 0.94 4.31 2.19
N ILE A 290 2.09 4.66 1.63
CA ILE A 290 2.24 4.94 0.20
C ILE A 290 3.26 3.96 -0.37
N GLY A 291 2.82 3.18 -1.36
CA GLY A 291 3.70 2.41 -2.26
C GLY A 291 4.23 3.32 -3.36
N ASN A 292 5.49 3.13 -3.76
CA ASN A 292 6.11 3.72 -4.96
C ASN A 292 5.64 5.16 -5.26
N GLY A 293 5.69 6.02 -4.25
CA GLY A 293 4.95 7.27 -4.27
C GLY A 293 5.67 8.41 -4.98
N TYR A 294 4.95 9.13 -5.83
CA TYR A 294 5.36 10.44 -6.37
C TYR A 294 5.25 11.51 -5.27
N MET A 295 6.28 11.59 -4.42
CA MET A 295 6.27 12.47 -3.23
C MET A 295 6.76 13.89 -3.52
N ASN A 296 7.64 14.06 -4.51
CA ASN A 296 8.23 15.35 -4.86
C ASN A 296 8.75 15.34 -6.31
N ALA A 297 8.30 16.29 -7.14
CA ALA A 297 8.59 16.35 -8.57
C ALA A 297 10.10 16.41 -8.88
N LYS A 298 10.80 17.33 -8.22
CA LYS A 298 12.24 17.56 -8.44
C LYS A 298 13.08 16.39 -8.01
N MET A 299 12.76 15.80 -6.85
CA MET A 299 13.47 14.62 -6.37
C MET A 299 13.22 13.41 -7.27
N ASN A 300 12.03 13.25 -7.87
CA ASN A 300 11.80 12.15 -8.79
C ASN A 300 12.73 12.27 -10.01
N ILE A 301 12.78 13.44 -10.65
CA ILE A 301 13.66 13.71 -11.80
C ILE A 301 15.13 13.46 -11.44
N ASP A 302 15.61 14.02 -10.32
CA ASP A 302 17.02 13.89 -9.92
C ASP A 302 17.41 12.44 -9.59
N THR A 303 16.56 11.75 -8.81
CA THR A 303 16.83 10.36 -8.42
C THR A 303 16.69 9.39 -9.59
N SER A 304 15.80 9.61 -10.55
CA SER A 304 15.66 8.77 -11.73
C SER A 304 16.92 8.77 -12.60
N VAL A 305 17.59 9.91 -12.80
CA VAL A 305 18.88 9.95 -13.52
C VAL A 305 19.98 9.18 -12.78
N ARG A 306 20.03 9.27 -11.44
CA ARG A 306 20.97 8.50 -10.61
C ARG A 306 20.66 7.00 -10.62
N PHE A 307 19.37 6.65 -10.60
CA PHE A 307 18.87 5.29 -10.72
C PHE A 307 19.28 4.68 -12.06
N ALA A 308 19.08 5.39 -13.18
CA ALA A 308 19.47 4.93 -14.51
C ALA A 308 20.95 4.55 -14.59
N TYR A 309 21.84 5.40 -14.07
CA TYR A 309 23.27 5.08 -14.03
C TYR A 309 23.59 3.94 -13.06
N GLY A 310 23.00 3.94 -11.86
CA GLY A 310 23.21 2.91 -10.85
C GLY A 310 22.81 1.50 -11.31
N HIS A 311 21.86 1.40 -12.24
CA HIS A 311 21.38 0.14 -12.82
C HIS A 311 21.90 -0.14 -14.24
N GLY A 312 22.82 0.69 -14.76
CA GLY A 312 23.45 0.49 -16.06
C GLY A 312 22.56 0.78 -17.27
N ILE A 313 21.45 1.49 -17.08
CA ILE A 313 20.54 1.95 -18.13
C ILE A 313 21.19 3.04 -18.99
N ILE A 314 21.96 3.94 -18.36
CA ILE A 314 22.84 4.88 -19.07
C ILE A 314 24.31 4.52 -18.89
N ASP A 315 25.12 4.78 -19.93
CA ASP A 315 26.53 4.44 -19.94
C ASP A 315 27.40 5.49 -19.19
N GLN A 316 28.65 5.10 -18.94
CA GLN A 316 29.66 5.97 -18.31
C GLN A 316 29.88 7.27 -19.09
N LYS A 317 29.64 7.30 -20.40
CA LYS A 317 29.89 8.47 -21.23
C LYS A 317 28.80 9.51 -21.02
N VAL A 318 27.52 9.12 -21.02
CA VAL A 318 26.40 9.99 -20.67
C VAL A 318 26.57 10.52 -19.25
N TRP A 319 26.90 9.66 -18.30
CA TRP A 319 27.16 10.05 -16.91
C TRP A 319 28.30 11.07 -16.78
N ASN A 320 29.45 10.82 -17.42
CA ASN A 320 30.59 11.74 -17.37
C ASN A 320 30.28 13.08 -18.04
N THR A 321 29.44 13.11 -19.09
CA THR A 321 28.98 14.37 -19.70
C THR A 321 28.11 15.16 -18.73
N LEU A 322 27.14 14.52 -18.06
CA LEU A 322 26.34 15.17 -17.02
C LEU A 322 27.22 15.71 -15.88
N GLU A 323 28.14 14.89 -15.36
CA GLU A 323 29.02 15.29 -14.27
C GLU A 323 29.93 16.47 -14.65
N MET A 324 30.66 16.36 -15.76
CA MET A 324 31.71 17.33 -16.12
C MET A 324 31.17 18.59 -16.78
N GLU A 325 30.20 18.47 -17.70
CA GLU A 325 29.72 19.60 -18.51
C GLU A 325 28.52 20.29 -17.85
N CYS A 326 27.62 19.54 -17.20
CA CYS A 326 26.41 20.08 -16.59
C CYS A 326 26.60 20.40 -15.10
N CYS A 327 27.26 19.51 -14.36
CA CYS A 327 27.46 19.60 -12.91
C CYS A 327 28.85 20.08 -12.48
N ARG A 328 29.67 20.57 -13.43
CA ARG A 328 30.98 21.20 -13.19
C ARG A 328 31.99 20.32 -12.43
N GLY A 329 31.89 18.99 -12.59
CA GLY A 329 32.73 18.00 -11.92
C GLY A 329 32.27 17.61 -10.50
N CYS A 330 31.02 17.89 -10.13
CA CYS A 330 30.42 17.45 -8.85
C CYS A 330 28.93 17.13 -9.04
N ILE A 331 28.62 15.88 -9.39
CA ILE A 331 27.23 15.44 -9.61
C ILE A 331 26.45 15.16 -8.31
N ASP A 332 27.13 14.86 -7.21
CA ASP A 332 26.52 14.60 -5.89
C ASP A 332 25.84 15.85 -5.28
N GLY A 333 26.31 17.05 -5.62
CA GLY A 333 25.74 18.33 -5.17
C GLY A 333 24.93 19.07 -6.25
N CYS A 334 24.65 18.41 -7.37
CA CYS A 334 24.00 18.99 -8.54
C CYS A 334 22.47 18.79 -8.47
N ASP A 335 21.69 19.86 -8.65
CA ASP A 335 20.25 19.78 -8.90
C ASP A 335 20.02 19.43 -10.38
N LEU A 336 19.87 18.15 -10.69
CA LEU A 336 19.67 17.67 -12.06
C LEU A 336 18.32 18.15 -12.62
N SER A 337 17.30 18.33 -11.76
CA SER A 337 15.98 18.86 -12.13
C SER A 337 16.02 20.34 -12.54
N GLY A 338 17.05 21.08 -12.11
CA GLY A 338 17.25 22.50 -12.43
C GLY A 338 18.11 22.76 -13.68
N LEU A 339 18.55 21.72 -14.39
CA LEU A 339 19.42 21.87 -15.56
C LEU A 339 18.66 22.38 -16.79
N GLY A 340 19.30 23.28 -17.56
CA GLY A 340 18.74 23.86 -18.78
C GLY A 340 19.51 23.49 -20.06
N GLN A 341 19.01 23.97 -21.20
CA GLN A 341 19.67 23.86 -22.51
C GLN A 341 19.94 22.41 -22.97
N SER A 342 21.17 22.05 -23.30
CA SER A 342 21.55 20.66 -23.63
C SER A 342 21.53 19.74 -22.42
N CYS A 343 21.86 20.27 -21.24
CA CYS A 343 21.90 19.51 -20.00
C CYS A 343 20.50 19.12 -19.51
N GLY A 344 19.55 20.06 -19.55
CA GLY A 344 18.14 19.78 -19.26
C GLY A 344 17.57 18.71 -20.19
N ARG A 345 17.84 18.83 -21.50
CA ARG A 345 17.41 17.82 -22.48
C ARG A 345 18.00 16.43 -22.22
N MET A 346 19.27 16.31 -21.85
CA MET A 346 19.81 14.99 -21.46
C MET A 346 19.13 14.40 -20.23
N VAL A 347 18.67 15.22 -19.27
CA VAL A 347 17.92 14.74 -18.09
C VAL A 347 16.50 14.32 -18.47
N GLU A 348 15.81 15.13 -19.28
CA GLU A 348 14.52 14.86 -19.92
C GLU A 348 14.56 13.54 -20.71
N ASP A 349 15.51 13.41 -21.65
CA ASP A 349 15.76 12.21 -22.46
C ASP A 349 15.88 10.92 -21.63
N ILE A 350 16.52 10.99 -20.44
CA ILE A 350 16.70 9.86 -19.53
C ILE A 350 15.41 9.59 -18.73
N PHE A 351 14.75 10.64 -18.25
CA PHE A 351 13.53 10.52 -17.46
C PHE A 351 12.38 9.94 -18.29
N GLU A 352 12.17 10.47 -19.49
CA GLU A 352 11.17 9.98 -20.46
C GLU A 352 11.43 8.52 -20.83
N PHE A 353 12.70 8.11 -21.03
CA PHE A 353 13.04 6.70 -21.27
C PHE A 353 12.61 5.79 -20.10
N LEU A 354 12.85 6.20 -18.85
CA LEU A 354 12.46 5.41 -17.67
C LEU A 354 10.95 5.34 -17.46
N TRP A 355 10.21 6.37 -17.91
CA TRP A 355 8.77 6.50 -17.71
C TRP A 355 7.94 5.84 -18.81
N HIS A 356 8.37 5.94 -20.07
CA HIS A 356 7.63 5.45 -21.23
C HIS A 356 8.28 4.24 -21.91
N SER A 357 9.48 3.83 -21.47
CA SER A 357 10.27 2.74 -22.09
C SER A 357 10.51 2.92 -23.60
N ASP A 358 10.54 4.16 -24.10
CA ASP A 358 10.85 4.47 -25.51
C ASP A 358 12.34 4.81 -25.72
N PRO A 359 13.16 3.90 -26.27
CA PRO A 359 14.54 4.20 -26.63
C PRO A 359 14.63 4.96 -27.98
N SER A 360 14.25 6.24 -28.02
CA SER A 360 15.20 7.32 -28.42
C SER A 360 14.59 8.72 -28.63
N PRO A 361 15.10 9.75 -27.93
CA PRO A 361 14.94 11.12 -28.37
C PRO A 361 15.84 11.38 -29.59
N GLY A 362 15.21 11.56 -30.75
CA GLY A 362 15.83 12.22 -31.90
C GLY A 362 16.37 11.36 -33.05
N ARG A 363 16.08 10.05 -33.14
CA ARG A 363 16.30 9.28 -34.38
C ARG A 363 15.26 8.17 -34.62
N ASN A 364 14.16 8.55 -35.28
CA ASN A 364 13.07 7.69 -35.76
C ASN A 364 12.06 7.18 -34.70
N SER A 365 11.55 8.06 -33.83
CA SER A 365 10.41 7.79 -32.93
C SER A 365 9.20 7.14 -33.64
N MET A 366 8.92 7.59 -34.87
CA MET A 366 7.90 7.05 -35.78
C MET A 366 7.97 5.54 -36.08
N LYS A 367 9.01 4.82 -35.60
CA LYS A 367 9.14 3.37 -35.71
C LYS A 367 8.95 2.59 -34.41
N MET A 368 8.82 3.29 -33.27
CA MET A 368 8.54 2.68 -31.96
C MET A 368 7.10 2.99 -31.52
N GLU A 369 6.59 4.20 -31.77
CA GLU A 369 5.19 4.59 -31.49
C GLU A 369 4.17 3.56 -32.03
N SER A 370 4.42 3.00 -33.22
CA SER A 370 3.57 1.97 -33.84
C SER A 370 3.52 0.61 -33.11
N THR A 371 4.28 0.44 -32.03
CA THR A 371 4.39 -0.80 -31.24
C THR A 371 3.44 -0.80 -30.03
N LEU A 372 3.03 0.39 -29.56
CA LEU A 372 2.34 0.57 -28.26
C LEU A 372 0.90 1.12 -28.37
N HIS A 373 0.35 1.29 -29.58
CA HIS A 373 -1.03 1.77 -29.73
C HIS A 373 -2.07 0.68 -29.44
N GLY A 374 -2.44 0.55 -28.16
CA GLY A 374 -3.55 -0.26 -27.67
C GLY A 374 -4.09 0.32 -26.36
N SER A 375 -5.04 1.26 -26.47
CA SER A 375 -5.50 2.11 -25.36
C SER A 375 -4.37 2.94 -24.70
N PRO A 376 -4.69 3.85 -23.75
CA PRO A 376 -3.73 4.52 -22.89
C PRO A 376 -3.45 3.57 -21.72
N SER A 377 -2.89 2.42 -22.06
CA SER A 377 -2.41 1.47 -21.08
C SER A 377 -1.31 2.11 -20.25
N VAL A 378 -1.28 1.79 -18.96
CA VAL A 378 -0.13 2.05 -18.10
C VAL A 378 1.12 1.47 -18.78
N PRO A 379 2.27 2.16 -18.82
CA PRO A 379 3.43 1.73 -19.60
C PRO A 379 3.83 0.29 -19.29
N CYS A 380 3.85 -0.53 -20.34
CA CYS A 380 4.21 -1.95 -20.28
C CYS A 380 3.27 -2.86 -19.45
N LEU A 381 2.06 -2.40 -19.09
CA LEU A 381 1.02 -3.20 -18.45
C LEU A 381 0.05 -3.82 -19.48
N ASN A 382 -0.34 -5.08 -19.27
CA ASN A 382 -1.43 -5.72 -20.03
C ASN A 382 -2.72 -5.75 -19.19
N ASP A 383 -3.53 -4.71 -19.31
CA ASP A 383 -4.81 -4.55 -18.61
C ASP A 383 -5.97 -5.35 -19.24
N THR A 384 -5.77 -5.93 -20.43
CA THR A 384 -6.82 -6.59 -21.26
C THR A 384 -7.74 -7.50 -20.46
N ALA A 385 -7.17 -8.31 -19.56
CA ALA A 385 -7.92 -9.26 -18.73
C ALA A 385 -8.85 -8.55 -17.74
N LEU A 386 -8.35 -7.52 -17.06
CA LEU A 386 -9.12 -6.72 -16.12
C LEU A 386 -10.21 -5.93 -16.86
N THR A 387 -9.83 -5.18 -17.90
CA THR A 387 -10.73 -4.38 -18.72
C THR A 387 -11.84 -5.23 -19.36
N THR A 388 -11.52 -6.46 -19.80
CA THR A 388 -12.53 -7.44 -20.23
C THR A 388 -13.47 -7.84 -19.11
N TYR A 389 -12.94 -8.24 -17.94
CA TYR A 389 -13.73 -8.72 -16.81
C TYR A 389 -14.68 -7.65 -16.27
N MET A 390 -14.20 -6.42 -16.12
CA MET A 390 -14.98 -5.30 -15.60
C MET A 390 -16.14 -4.96 -16.53
N ASN A 391 -15.95 -5.04 -17.86
CA ASN A 391 -17.01 -4.75 -18.83
C ASN A 391 -18.03 -5.89 -19.07
N LEU A 392 -17.88 -7.05 -18.43
CA LEU A 392 -18.89 -8.11 -18.49
C LEU A 392 -20.24 -7.60 -17.94
N PRO A 393 -21.37 -7.73 -18.68
CA PRO A 393 -22.68 -7.24 -18.24
C PRO A 393 -23.12 -7.80 -16.87
N GLU A 394 -22.80 -9.06 -16.60
CA GLU A 394 -23.05 -9.71 -15.31
C GLU A 394 -22.21 -9.12 -14.16
N VAL A 395 -20.96 -8.71 -14.42
CA VAL A 395 -20.07 -8.08 -13.42
C VAL A 395 -20.57 -6.67 -13.10
N ARG A 396 -20.77 -5.84 -14.14
CA ARG A 396 -21.34 -4.49 -14.01
C ARG A 396 -22.64 -4.49 -13.20
N LYS A 397 -23.55 -5.43 -13.51
CA LYS A 397 -24.81 -5.60 -12.76
C LYS A 397 -24.60 -6.08 -11.32
N ALA A 398 -23.65 -6.98 -11.08
CA ALA A 398 -23.36 -7.52 -9.75
C ALA A 398 -22.77 -6.47 -8.80
N ILE A 399 -21.95 -5.54 -9.31
CA ILE A 399 -21.38 -4.41 -8.54
C ILE A 399 -22.22 -3.12 -8.63
N HIS A 400 -23.40 -3.21 -9.27
CA HIS A 400 -24.44 -2.17 -9.33
C HIS A 400 -24.08 -0.91 -10.14
N ILE A 401 -23.30 -1.07 -11.21
CA ILE A 401 -23.01 0.00 -12.16
C ILE A 401 -24.29 0.40 -12.91
N PRO A 402 -24.61 1.70 -13.04
CA PRO A 402 -25.71 2.15 -13.87
C PRO A 402 -25.55 1.76 -15.35
N ASP A 403 -26.63 1.28 -15.98
CA ASP A 403 -26.65 0.84 -17.38
C ASP A 403 -26.27 1.96 -18.39
N ASN A 404 -26.29 3.22 -17.96
CA ASN A 404 -25.98 4.39 -18.78
C ASN A 404 -24.53 4.88 -18.70
N LEU A 405 -23.67 4.25 -17.89
CA LEU A 405 -22.24 4.56 -17.88
C LEU A 405 -21.52 3.88 -19.04
N GLY A 406 -20.44 4.49 -19.52
CA GLY A 406 -19.65 4.02 -20.66
C GLY A 406 -18.88 2.72 -20.38
N HIS A 407 -17.95 2.42 -21.28
CA HIS A 407 -16.93 1.40 -21.08
C HIS A 407 -16.09 1.74 -19.82
N TRP A 408 -15.63 0.72 -19.11
CA TRP A 408 -14.64 0.86 -18.04
C TRP A 408 -13.25 0.63 -18.63
N ASP A 409 -12.30 1.49 -18.31
CA ASP A 409 -10.90 1.35 -18.69
C ASP A 409 -10.04 1.59 -17.44
N ILE A 410 -8.86 0.97 -17.38
CA ILE A 410 -8.00 1.05 -16.19
C ILE A 410 -7.59 2.49 -15.88
N CYS A 411 -7.31 3.30 -16.89
CA CYS A 411 -6.98 4.71 -16.76
C CYS A 411 -7.80 5.54 -17.75
N SER A 412 -8.19 6.74 -17.33
CA SER A 412 -8.99 7.65 -18.14
C SER A 412 -8.09 8.68 -18.84
N ASP A 413 -8.04 8.63 -20.17
CA ASP A 413 -7.38 9.64 -21.02
C ASP A 413 -7.80 11.06 -20.65
N ASP A 414 -9.12 11.27 -20.63
CA ASP A 414 -9.73 12.58 -20.45
C ASP A 414 -9.28 13.24 -19.14
N ILE A 415 -9.14 12.42 -18.09
CA ILE A 415 -8.61 12.84 -16.81
C ILE A 415 -7.10 13.06 -16.93
N THR A 416 -6.34 12.07 -17.39
CA THR A 416 -4.86 12.10 -17.44
C THR A 416 -4.32 13.32 -18.19
N GLU A 417 -4.97 13.71 -19.29
CA GLU A 417 -4.57 14.87 -20.11
C GLU A 417 -5.06 16.21 -19.57
N LYS A 418 -6.21 16.26 -18.89
CA LYS A 418 -6.82 17.52 -18.38
C LYS A 418 -6.55 17.80 -16.91
N TYR A 419 -5.93 16.87 -16.19
CA TYR A 419 -5.69 16.97 -14.75
C TYR A 419 -4.79 18.16 -14.40
N GLN A 420 -5.30 19.09 -13.57
CA GLN A 420 -4.54 20.26 -13.15
C GLN A 420 -3.65 19.93 -11.95
N LYS A 421 -2.40 19.55 -12.25
CA LYS A 421 -1.35 19.32 -11.25
C LYS A 421 -0.93 20.65 -10.61
N GLN A 422 -0.87 20.68 -9.28
CA GLN A 422 -0.72 21.87 -8.45
C GLN A 422 0.33 21.69 -7.34
N ILE A 423 0.71 20.45 -7.01
CA ILE A 423 1.54 20.12 -5.83
C ILE A 423 2.81 19.37 -6.22
N ASP A 424 3.92 20.12 -6.31
CA ASP A 424 5.25 19.57 -6.60
C ASP A 424 5.99 19.02 -5.36
N ASP A 425 5.56 19.36 -4.14
CA ASP A 425 6.17 18.90 -2.89
C ASP A 425 5.11 18.56 -1.83
N THR A 426 5.05 17.29 -1.44
CA THR A 426 4.08 16.78 -0.47
C THR A 426 4.58 16.87 0.98
N SER A 427 5.85 17.28 1.19
CA SER A 427 6.48 17.40 2.52
C SER A 427 5.66 18.18 3.56
N PRO A 428 5.01 19.33 3.24
CA PRO A 428 4.21 20.07 4.22
C PRO A 428 3.01 19.28 4.74
N PHE A 429 2.37 18.52 3.85
CA PHE A 429 1.19 17.70 4.15
C PHE A 429 1.55 16.49 5.01
N VAL A 430 2.63 15.78 4.65
CA VAL A 430 3.18 14.68 5.47
C VAL A 430 3.56 15.18 6.88
N LYS A 431 4.21 16.33 6.99
CA LYS A 431 4.53 16.96 8.30
C LYS A 431 3.27 17.31 9.11
N LYS A 432 2.18 17.76 8.47
CA LYS A 432 0.89 18.00 9.16
C LYS A 432 0.29 16.69 9.71
N ILE A 433 0.27 15.62 8.91
CA ILE A 433 -0.28 14.30 9.30
C ILE A 433 0.48 13.72 10.51
N ILE A 434 1.82 13.82 10.50
CA ILE A 434 2.67 13.34 11.61
C ILE A 434 2.44 14.17 12.89
N LYS A 435 2.28 15.49 12.78
CA LYS A 435 1.92 16.36 13.91
C LYS A 435 0.55 16.05 14.51
N ALA A 436 -0.37 15.47 13.72
CA ALA A 436 -1.66 14.96 14.20
C ALA A 436 -1.57 13.53 14.81
N HIS A 437 -0.35 13.02 15.06
CA HIS A 437 -0.07 11.69 15.60
C HIS A 437 -0.55 10.50 14.75
N ALA A 438 -0.78 10.71 13.44
CA ALA A 438 -0.99 9.63 12.49
C ALA A 438 0.37 9.09 11.98
N ARG A 439 0.49 7.77 11.86
CA ARG A 439 1.74 7.10 11.43
C ARG A 439 1.86 7.12 9.91
N VAL A 440 3.02 7.46 9.37
CA VAL A 440 3.27 7.40 7.92
C VAL A 440 4.27 6.28 7.62
N LEU A 441 3.94 5.46 6.63
CA LEU A 441 4.83 4.46 6.03
C LEU A 441 5.00 4.82 4.55
N LEU A 442 6.24 4.91 4.08
CA LEU A 442 6.52 4.87 2.64
C LEU A 442 7.25 3.56 2.36
N TYR A 443 6.82 2.82 1.34
CA TYR A 443 7.46 1.59 0.88
C TYR A 443 7.65 1.67 -0.64
N TYR A 444 8.72 1.04 -1.13
CA TYR A 444 9.13 1.14 -2.52
C TYR A 444 9.68 -0.20 -2.98
N GLY A 445 9.21 -0.70 -4.13
CA GLY A 445 9.92 -1.71 -4.91
C GLY A 445 11.27 -1.15 -5.36
N ASP A 446 12.35 -1.93 -5.19
CA ASP A 446 13.71 -1.48 -5.48
C ASP A 446 14.08 -1.53 -6.96
N THR A 447 13.24 -2.15 -7.80
CA THR A 447 13.36 -2.23 -9.27
C THR A 447 12.43 -1.29 -10.03
N ASP A 448 11.62 -0.48 -9.35
CA ASP A 448 10.77 0.53 -10.01
C ASP A 448 11.61 1.70 -10.54
N MET A 449 11.26 2.13 -11.74
CA MET A 449 11.90 3.22 -12.49
C MET A 449 11.06 4.50 -12.47
N ALA A 450 9.74 4.41 -12.29
CA ALA A 450 8.81 5.53 -12.41
C ALA A 450 8.78 6.40 -11.15
N CYS A 451 8.77 5.77 -9.97
CA CYS A 451 8.86 6.39 -8.64
C CYS A 451 9.85 5.62 -7.77
N ASN A 452 11.10 5.58 -8.21
CA ASN A 452 12.17 4.73 -7.67
C ASN A 452 12.41 4.87 -6.14
N PHE A 453 12.99 3.83 -5.52
CA PHE A 453 13.21 3.81 -4.06
C PHE A 453 14.10 4.94 -3.52
N MET A 454 14.98 5.56 -4.33
CA MET A 454 15.86 6.64 -3.88
C MET A 454 15.05 7.92 -3.63
N LEU A 455 13.98 8.19 -4.39
CA LEU A 455 13.01 9.26 -4.11
C LEU A 455 12.47 9.14 -2.69
N GLY A 456 12.00 7.94 -2.32
CA GLY A 456 11.49 7.66 -0.98
C GLY A 456 12.50 7.92 0.13
N GLN A 457 13.74 7.46 -0.06
CA GLN A 457 14.82 7.67 0.89
C GLN A 457 15.20 9.15 1.05
N GLU A 458 15.35 9.88 -0.05
CA GLU A 458 15.74 11.29 -0.03
C GLU A 458 14.63 12.18 0.55
N PHE A 459 13.38 11.92 0.15
CA PHE A 459 12.20 12.58 0.72
C PHE A 459 12.14 12.40 2.24
N CYS A 460 12.27 11.16 2.73
CA CYS A 460 12.31 10.87 4.17
C CYS A 460 13.45 11.61 4.89
N SER A 461 14.63 11.71 4.27
CA SER A 461 15.77 12.46 4.82
C SER A 461 15.46 13.97 4.93
N LYS A 462 14.83 14.56 3.91
CA LYS A 462 14.46 15.99 3.87
C LYS A 462 13.26 16.34 4.76
N LEU A 463 12.52 15.36 5.30
CA LEU A 463 11.53 15.63 6.34
C LEU A 463 12.18 16.15 7.64
N GLY A 464 13.46 15.89 7.89
CA GLY A 464 14.18 16.37 9.09
C GLY A 464 13.79 15.67 10.39
N LEU A 465 13.20 14.48 10.31
CA LEU A 465 12.70 13.73 11.46
C LEU A 465 13.80 12.93 12.15
N LYS A 466 13.69 12.75 13.48
CA LYS A 466 14.63 11.97 14.27
C LYS A 466 14.61 10.49 13.87
N VAL A 467 15.73 10.00 13.34
CA VAL A 467 15.92 8.56 13.04
C VAL A 467 16.01 7.77 14.35
N LEU A 468 15.00 6.94 14.63
CA LEU A 468 14.96 6.10 15.83
C LEU A 468 15.72 4.77 15.68
N PHE A 469 15.77 4.23 14.46
CA PHE A 469 16.40 2.95 14.15
C PHE A 469 16.78 2.91 12.66
N ARG A 470 17.88 2.23 12.31
CA ARG A 470 18.22 1.83 10.94
C ARG A 470 18.27 0.31 10.89
N GLY A 471 17.38 -0.31 10.11
CA GLY A 471 17.30 -1.76 10.00
C GLY A 471 18.43 -2.35 9.18
N ALA A 472 19.00 -3.46 9.65
CA ALA A 472 20.00 -4.26 8.93
C ALA A 472 19.36 -5.23 7.91
N GLY A 473 18.36 -4.76 7.16
CA GLY A 473 17.91 -5.46 5.95
C GLY A 473 18.94 -5.32 4.83
N HIS A 474 18.66 -5.88 3.66
CA HIS A 474 19.32 -5.41 2.44
C HIS A 474 18.84 -3.98 2.20
N MET A 475 19.56 -3.00 2.78
CA MET A 475 19.54 -1.65 2.22
C MET A 475 20.05 -1.80 0.81
N ALA A 476 19.20 -1.51 -0.19
CA ALA A 476 19.69 -1.11 -1.50
C ALA A 476 20.85 -0.11 -1.25
N PRO A 477 22.04 -0.33 -1.84
CA PRO A 477 23.24 0.39 -1.42
C PRO A 477 22.94 1.89 -1.37
N GLN A 478 23.31 2.56 -0.27
CA GLN A 478 23.27 4.03 -0.27
C GLN A 478 24.07 4.48 -1.48
N TRP A 479 23.39 5.04 -2.48
CA TRP A 479 24.05 5.41 -3.71
C TRP A 479 25.12 6.43 -3.36
N ARG A 480 26.37 6.06 -3.64
CA ARG A 480 27.53 6.93 -3.63
C ARG A 480 28.15 6.71 -4.98
N ALA A 481 28.47 7.79 -5.70
CA ALA A 481 29.32 7.69 -6.86
C ALA A 481 30.58 6.87 -6.51
N PRO A 482 31.03 5.95 -7.37
CA PRO A 482 32.29 5.24 -7.13
C PRO A 482 33.40 6.27 -6.95
N GLN A 483 34.10 6.22 -5.81
CA GLN A 483 35.12 7.21 -5.45
C GLN A 483 36.27 7.19 -6.47
N MET A 484 36.20 8.06 -7.47
CA MET A 484 37.39 8.54 -8.18
C MET A 484 38.04 9.64 -7.34
N ASP A 485 39.37 9.68 -7.35
CA ASP A 485 40.20 10.31 -6.32
C ASP A 485 40.33 11.84 -6.51
N HIS A 486 39.20 12.52 -6.70
CA HIS A 486 39.10 13.93 -7.08
C HIS A 486 38.11 14.68 -6.19
N ASN A 487 38.68 15.45 -5.26
CA ASN A 487 38.07 16.57 -4.51
C ASN A 487 36.62 16.41 -4.03
N VAL A 488 36.46 16.18 -2.73
CA VAL A 488 35.20 16.34 -1.98
C VAL A 488 34.44 17.57 -2.45
N CYS A 489 33.23 17.35 -3.00
CA CYS A 489 32.28 18.41 -3.34
C CYS A 489 32.17 19.43 -2.18
N PRO A 490 32.32 20.74 -2.42
CA PRO A 490 32.18 21.74 -1.37
C PRO A 490 30.74 21.73 -0.83
N MET A 491 30.54 21.11 0.34
CA MET A 491 29.21 20.93 0.91
C MET A 491 28.55 22.26 1.27
N GLY A 492 27.52 22.63 0.54
CA GLY A 492 26.63 23.76 0.83
C GLY A 492 25.44 23.41 1.75
N TRP A 493 25.54 22.32 2.53
CA TRP A 493 24.52 21.95 3.51
C TRP A 493 24.78 22.71 4.81
N GLU A 494 24.11 23.85 4.98
CA GLU A 494 24.01 24.48 6.30
C GLU A 494 23.33 23.51 7.27
N GLN A 495 23.99 23.22 8.40
CA GLN A 495 23.39 22.54 9.53
C GLN A 495 22.45 23.51 10.24
N ASP A 496 21.26 23.73 9.68
CA ASP A 496 20.24 24.49 10.41
C ASP A 496 19.63 23.63 11.53
N GLY A 497 19.27 24.31 12.62
CA GLY A 497 19.16 23.70 13.94
C GLY A 497 18.06 22.65 14.07
N SER A 498 18.34 21.58 14.82
CA SER A 498 17.30 20.69 15.33
C SER A 498 16.47 21.40 16.40
N GLU A 499 15.36 22.02 16.01
CA GLU A 499 14.28 22.33 16.94
C GLU A 499 13.46 21.08 17.25
N GLU A 500 13.13 20.88 18.53
CA GLU A 500 12.37 19.72 19.02
C GLU A 500 10.88 19.83 18.67
N LEU A 501 10.32 18.77 18.07
CA LEU A 501 8.88 18.57 17.81
C LEU A 501 8.48 17.11 18.08
#